data_AF-A0A0G0KJJ1-F1
#
_entry.id   AF-A0A0G0KJJ1-F1
#
_cell.length_a   1.000
_cell.length_b   1.000
_cell.length_c   1.000
_cell.angle_alpha   90.00
_cell.angle_beta   90.00
_cell.angle_gamma   90.00
#
_symmetry.space_group_name_H-M   'P 1'
#
loop_
_entity.id
_entity.type
_entity.pdbx_description
1 polymer ?
#
loop_
_entity_poly.entity_id
_entity_poly.type
_entity_poly.pdbx_seq_one_letter_code
_entity_poly.pdbx_strand_id
1 'polypeptide(L)'
;MPKNKASKIVYYVSDFIQAQLVVTLASMPIIIGWGLSFSWVAFIGNFIFAPFLLIFLLLASLLFFAQLMQLPTAWLVAVCNFFVGCWQWLLAQGSCEWLFEFAQPPGWLLYGLPLGAFVCMRYGGLRTRSERIAVLTFFLGVSLMGFELYSRYQRLMSVDSVVLSPSPLLDVRWNDSARLVVVDNGFFSKYGSPENVVAYELKPFWIKRIGTAHIATVVMTKVGQRAFVGVRALCSSFLVDEVVMPFFNHTLSKSAWRAFFDLKRVLADKHITLTRVPLSQCSAAVLLAKHSEKRCYKYFDTAAG
;
A
#
# COMPACT_ATOMS: atom_id res chain seq x y z
N MET A 1 20.52 -32.30 -34.41
CA MET A 1 21.09 -31.84 -33.13
C MET A 1 19.96 -31.61 -32.13
N PRO A 2 19.88 -32.38 -31.03
CA PRO A 2 18.83 -32.19 -30.04
C PRO A 2 19.03 -30.82 -29.37
N LYS A 3 18.08 -29.91 -29.56
CA LYS A 3 18.02 -28.65 -28.80
C LYS A 3 17.95 -29.01 -27.32
N ASN A 4 19.05 -28.77 -26.60
CA ASN A 4 19.20 -29.09 -25.20
C ASN A 4 18.00 -28.53 -24.40
N LYS A 5 17.27 -29.35 -23.64
CA LYS A 5 16.03 -28.94 -22.94
C LYS A 5 16.24 -27.69 -22.08
N ALA A 6 17.44 -27.55 -21.50
CA ALA A 6 17.87 -26.37 -20.75
C ALA A 6 17.72 -25.06 -21.55
N SER A 7 18.02 -25.07 -22.85
CA SER A 7 17.87 -23.88 -23.71
C SER A 7 16.42 -23.42 -23.79
N LYS A 8 15.44 -24.33 -23.85
CA LYS A 8 14.02 -23.98 -23.94
C LYS A 8 13.53 -23.25 -22.69
N ILE A 9 13.94 -23.71 -21.51
CA ILE A 9 13.57 -23.09 -20.24
C ILE A 9 14.18 -21.69 -20.15
N VAL A 10 15.45 -21.54 -20.49
CA VAL A 10 16.13 -20.23 -20.48
C VAL A 10 15.46 -19.25 -21.44
N TYR A 11 15.10 -19.67 -22.65
CA TYR A 11 14.36 -18.83 -23.59
C TYR A 11 12.99 -18.42 -23.05
N TYR A 12 12.23 -19.36 -22.50
CA TYR A 12 10.91 -19.08 -21.91
C TYR A 12 11.02 -18.07 -20.75
N VAL A 13 11.95 -18.30 -19.82
CA VAL A 13 12.17 -17.41 -18.67
C VAL A 13 12.62 -16.03 -19.12
N SER A 14 13.52 -15.95 -20.11
CA SER A 14 13.99 -14.67 -20.64
C SER A 14 12.85 -13.89 -21.31
N ASP A 15 12.01 -14.56 -22.11
CA ASP A 15 10.87 -13.93 -22.78
C ASP A 15 9.84 -13.45 -21.76
N PHE A 16 9.57 -14.23 -20.72
CA PHE A 16 8.72 -13.83 -19.60
C PHE A 16 9.27 -12.59 -18.89
N ILE A 17 10.56 -12.61 -18.50
CA ILE A 17 11.19 -11.48 -17.78
C ILE A 17 11.11 -10.21 -18.63
N GLN A 18 11.46 -10.31 -19.92
CA GLN A 18 11.42 -9.18 -20.84
C GLN A 18 10.00 -8.62 -20.98
N ALA A 19 9.00 -9.49 -21.19
CA ALA A 19 7.59 -9.08 -21.28
C ALA A 19 7.12 -8.42 -19.98
N GLN A 20 7.45 -8.99 -18.82
CA GLN A 20 7.04 -8.47 -17.52
C GLN A 20 7.70 -7.12 -17.21
N LEU A 21 8.96 -6.90 -17.58
CA LEU A 21 9.61 -5.60 -17.47
C LEU A 21 8.91 -4.53 -18.32
N VAL A 22 8.57 -4.85 -19.57
CA VAL A 22 7.84 -3.92 -20.46
C VAL A 22 6.45 -3.60 -19.90
N VAL A 23 5.70 -4.61 -19.47
CA VAL A 23 4.36 -4.42 -18.87
C VAL A 23 4.46 -3.61 -17.58
N THR A 24 5.46 -3.86 -16.75
CA THR A 24 5.69 -3.10 -15.51
C THR A 24 5.96 -1.63 -15.82
N LEU A 25 6.89 -1.32 -16.74
CA LEU A 25 7.20 0.05 -17.13
C LEU A 25 6.01 0.75 -17.80
N ALA A 26 5.23 0.02 -18.60
CA ALA A 26 4.05 0.56 -19.27
C ALA A 26 2.87 0.80 -18.30
N SER A 27 2.74 0.01 -17.24
CA SER A 27 1.66 0.14 -16.24
C SER A 27 1.99 1.13 -15.13
N MET A 28 3.27 1.44 -14.87
CA MET A 28 3.69 2.40 -13.84
C MET A 28 2.97 3.76 -13.88
N PRO A 29 2.75 4.41 -15.05
CA PRO A 29 2.01 5.67 -15.11
C PRO A 29 0.60 5.56 -14.56
N ILE A 30 -0.06 4.43 -14.80
CA ILE A 30 -1.41 4.16 -14.30
C ILE A 30 -1.34 3.89 -12.80
N ILE A 31 -0.45 3.00 -12.34
CA ILE A 31 -0.29 2.65 -10.92
C ILE A 31 0.00 3.89 -10.07
N ILE A 32 1.01 4.67 -10.46
CA ILE A 32 1.42 5.90 -9.74
C ILE A 32 0.35 6.99 -9.89
N GLY A 33 -0.17 7.20 -11.10
CA GLY A 33 -1.23 8.18 -11.37
C GLY A 33 -2.54 7.88 -10.65
N TRP A 34 -2.78 6.62 -10.27
CA TRP A 34 -3.91 6.17 -9.45
C TRP A 34 -3.59 6.11 -7.96
N GLY A 35 -2.33 6.32 -7.54
CA GLY A 35 -1.95 6.28 -6.13
C GLY A 35 -1.98 4.88 -5.55
N LEU A 36 -1.72 3.88 -6.39
CA LEU A 36 -1.61 2.48 -5.98
C LEU A 36 -0.17 2.18 -5.58
N SER A 37 0.00 1.40 -4.52
CA SER A 37 1.32 0.93 -4.09
C SER A 37 1.87 -0.12 -5.09
N PHE A 38 3.16 -0.05 -5.37
CA PHE A 38 3.88 -0.99 -6.23
C PHE A 38 4.52 -2.10 -5.39
N SER A 39 4.35 -3.37 -5.75
CA SER A 39 5.05 -4.47 -5.07
C SER A 39 6.11 -5.11 -5.95
N TRP A 40 7.34 -5.24 -5.42
CA TRP A 40 8.38 -6.04 -6.07
C TRP A 40 7.98 -7.53 -6.20
N VAL A 41 7.17 -8.02 -5.26
CA VAL A 41 6.62 -9.39 -5.30
C VAL A 41 5.59 -9.54 -6.41
N ALA A 42 5.05 -8.47 -7.00
CA ALA A 42 4.16 -8.59 -8.16
C ALA A 42 4.86 -9.28 -9.35
N PHE A 43 6.19 -9.11 -9.50
CA PHE A 43 6.96 -9.80 -10.53
C PHE A 43 6.95 -11.32 -10.33
N ILE A 44 7.24 -11.75 -9.10
CA ILE A 44 7.25 -13.17 -8.70
C ILE A 44 5.82 -13.72 -8.73
N GLY A 45 4.87 -12.95 -8.21
CA GLY A 45 3.45 -13.25 -8.18
C GLY A 45 2.92 -13.52 -9.57
N ASN A 46 3.19 -12.66 -10.56
CA ASN A 46 2.76 -12.88 -11.94
C ASN A 46 3.39 -14.12 -12.59
N PHE A 47 4.65 -14.41 -12.26
CA PHE A 47 5.34 -15.61 -12.75
C PHE A 47 4.69 -16.90 -12.23
N ILE A 48 4.34 -16.94 -10.95
CA ILE A 48 3.71 -18.10 -10.31
C ILE A 48 2.21 -18.15 -10.62
N PHE A 49 1.56 -17.00 -10.78
CA PHE A 49 0.13 -16.87 -11.01
C PHE A 49 -0.29 -17.46 -12.35
N ALA A 50 0.46 -17.23 -13.43
CA ALA A 50 0.10 -17.75 -14.75
C ALA A 50 -0.06 -19.29 -14.81
N PRO A 51 0.91 -20.10 -14.35
CA PRO A 51 0.73 -21.56 -14.33
C PRO A 51 -0.35 -21.99 -13.32
N PHE A 52 -0.45 -21.31 -12.18
CA PHE A 52 -1.50 -21.60 -11.20
C PHE A 52 -2.90 -21.39 -11.79
N LEU A 53 -3.12 -20.26 -12.46
CA LEU A 53 -4.36 -19.90 -13.13
C LEU A 53 -4.71 -20.90 -14.24
N LEU A 54 -3.71 -21.32 -15.03
CA LEU A 54 -3.92 -22.32 -16.08
C LEU A 54 -4.41 -23.65 -15.51
N ILE A 55 -3.77 -24.16 -14.44
CA ILE A 55 -4.18 -25.39 -13.78
C ILE A 55 -5.59 -25.23 -13.18
N PHE A 56 -5.85 -24.11 -12.53
CA PHE A 56 -7.16 -23.81 -11.96
C PHE A 56 -8.27 -23.80 -13.04
N LEU A 57 -8.04 -23.12 -14.17
CA LEU A 57 -8.97 -23.08 -15.30
C LEU A 57 -9.18 -24.46 -15.93
N LEU A 58 -8.11 -25.25 -16.05
CA LEU A 58 -8.20 -26.62 -16.54
C LEU A 58 -9.06 -27.47 -15.60
N LEU A 59 -8.80 -27.44 -14.29
CA LEU A 59 -9.60 -28.17 -13.30
C LEU A 59 -11.05 -27.73 -13.28
N ALA A 60 -11.32 -26.42 -13.36
CA ALA A 60 -12.66 -25.87 -13.44
C ALA A 60 -13.40 -26.34 -14.70
N SER A 61 -12.72 -26.36 -15.86
CA SER A 61 -13.29 -26.88 -17.10
C SER A 61 -13.56 -28.38 -17.04
N LEU A 62 -12.65 -29.17 -16.47
CA LEU A 62 -12.83 -30.61 -16.29
C LEU A 62 -13.99 -30.92 -15.36
N LEU A 63 -14.12 -30.17 -14.26
CA LEU A 63 -15.24 -30.28 -13.32
C LEU A 63 -16.56 -29.96 -14.01
N PHE A 64 -16.60 -28.91 -14.83
CA PHE A 64 -17.77 -28.55 -15.63
C PHE A 64 -18.18 -29.68 -16.59
N PHE A 65 -17.24 -30.22 -17.37
CA PHE A 65 -17.54 -31.31 -18.32
C PHE A 65 -17.88 -32.63 -17.62
N ALA A 66 -17.22 -32.94 -16.51
CA ALA A 66 -17.53 -34.13 -15.71
C ALA A 66 -18.96 -34.05 -15.15
N GLN A 67 -19.37 -32.87 -14.66
CA GLN A 67 -20.73 -32.62 -14.20
C GLN A 67 -21.74 -32.75 -15.35
N LEU A 68 -21.41 -32.24 -16.55
CA LEU A 68 -22.26 -32.34 -17.73
C LEU A 68 -22.48 -33.80 -18.16
N MET A 69 -21.45 -34.64 -18.03
CA MET A 69 -21.48 -36.07 -18.34
C MET A 69 -22.01 -36.94 -17.18
N GLN A 70 -22.45 -36.33 -16.07
CA GLN A 70 -22.89 -37.01 -14.85
C GLN A 70 -21.83 -37.97 -14.26
N LEU A 71 -20.55 -37.66 -14.45
CA LEU A 71 -19.44 -38.40 -13.84
C LEU A 71 -19.27 -38.00 -12.36
N PRO A 72 -18.80 -38.91 -11.49
CA PRO A 72 -18.51 -38.57 -10.10
C PRO A 72 -17.40 -37.50 -10.00
N THR A 73 -17.73 -36.34 -9.45
CA THR A 73 -16.86 -35.15 -9.40
C THR A 73 -16.13 -34.95 -8.06
N ALA A 74 -16.35 -35.81 -7.06
CA ALA A 74 -15.82 -35.63 -5.71
C ALA A 74 -14.29 -35.48 -5.66
N TRP A 75 -13.56 -36.25 -6.47
CA TRP A 75 -12.09 -36.16 -6.56
C TRP A 75 -11.62 -34.86 -7.24
N LEU A 76 -12.32 -34.39 -8.29
CA LEU A 76 -12.01 -33.11 -8.95
C LEU A 76 -12.24 -31.94 -7.99
N VAL A 77 -13.33 -31.98 -7.23
CA VAL A 77 -13.64 -30.97 -6.20
C VAL A 77 -12.55 -30.96 -5.13
N ALA A 78 -12.12 -32.12 -4.64
CA ALA A 78 -11.06 -32.22 -3.65
C ALA A 78 -9.73 -31.63 -4.16
N VAL A 79 -9.33 -31.95 -5.39
CA VAL A 79 -8.14 -31.39 -6.03
C VAL A 79 -8.26 -29.87 -6.20
N CYS A 80 -9.41 -29.38 -6.68
CA CYS A 80 -9.65 -27.94 -6.83
C CYS A 80 -9.54 -27.21 -5.48
N ASN A 81 -10.18 -27.73 -4.44
CA ASN A 81 -10.09 -27.17 -3.09
C ASN A 81 -8.66 -27.17 -2.55
N PHE A 82 -7.89 -28.24 -2.80
CA PHE A 82 -6.48 -28.29 -2.43
C PHE A 82 -5.67 -27.19 -3.12
N PHE A 83 -5.82 -27.03 -4.44
CA PHE A 83 -5.15 -25.97 -5.18
C PHE A 83 -5.53 -24.57 -4.66
N VAL A 84 -6.83 -24.30 -4.47
CA VAL A 84 -7.32 -23.04 -3.91
C VAL A 84 -6.74 -22.80 -2.51
N GLY A 85 -6.69 -23.82 -1.67
CA GLY A 85 -6.08 -23.74 -0.33
C GLY A 85 -4.60 -23.39 -0.39
N CYS A 86 -3.83 -24.03 -1.27
CA CYS A 86 -2.42 -23.69 -1.49
C CYS A 86 -2.24 -22.23 -1.93
N TRP A 87 -3.11 -21.73 -2.81
CA TRP A 87 -3.04 -20.35 -3.28
C TRP A 87 -3.41 -19.33 -2.20
N GLN A 88 -4.48 -19.60 -1.43
CA GLN A 88 -4.84 -18.78 -0.28
C GLN A 88 -3.71 -18.73 0.74
N TRP A 89 -3.08 -19.87 1.01
CA TRP A 89 -1.91 -19.94 1.90
C TRP A 89 -0.73 -19.11 1.38
N LEU A 90 -0.45 -19.15 0.06
CA LEU A 90 0.59 -18.34 -0.57
C LEU A 90 0.28 -16.84 -0.45
N LEU A 91 -0.95 -16.43 -0.74
CA LEU A 91 -1.39 -15.04 -0.62
C LEU A 91 -1.35 -14.54 0.83
N ALA A 92 -1.62 -15.41 1.80
CA ALA A 92 -1.55 -15.08 3.22
C ALA A 92 -0.13 -14.76 3.72
N GLN A 93 0.92 -15.16 2.98
CA GLN A 93 2.30 -14.78 3.29
C GLN A 93 2.63 -13.32 2.90
N GLY A 94 1.72 -12.63 2.21
CA GLY A 94 1.91 -11.24 1.81
C GLY A 94 2.08 -10.29 2.99
N SER A 95 3.16 -9.52 3.00
CA SER A 95 3.36 -8.42 3.96
C SER A 95 3.13 -7.06 3.30
N CYS A 96 2.60 -6.10 4.06
CA CYS A 96 2.48 -4.69 3.62
C CYS A 96 3.86 -4.06 3.38
N GLU A 97 4.93 -4.59 3.98
CA GLU A 97 6.31 -4.10 3.80
C GLU A 97 6.83 -4.29 2.37
N TRP A 98 6.20 -5.17 1.58
CA TRP A 98 6.57 -5.38 0.18
C TRP A 98 6.02 -4.32 -0.76
N LEU A 99 5.25 -3.37 -0.24
CA LEU A 99 4.61 -2.31 -0.99
C LEU A 99 5.48 -1.05 -0.92
N PHE A 100 5.83 -0.54 -2.08
CA PHE A 100 6.49 0.74 -2.28
C PHE A 100 5.48 1.75 -2.76
N GLU A 101 5.59 2.97 -2.26
CA GLU A 101 4.66 4.04 -2.55
C GLU A 101 5.44 5.23 -3.07
N PHE A 102 4.91 5.84 -4.12
CA PHE A 102 5.58 6.95 -4.80
C PHE A 102 4.63 8.12 -4.84
N ALA A 103 5.15 9.30 -4.50
CA ALA A 103 4.45 10.54 -4.78
C ALA A 103 4.39 10.73 -6.30
N GLN A 104 3.29 11.31 -6.78
CA GLN A 104 3.04 11.45 -8.20
C GLN A 104 4.04 12.44 -8.83
N PRO A 105 4.96 11.97 -9.69
CA PRO A 105 5.88 12.85 -10.38
C PRO A 105 5.17 13.60 -11.52
N PRO A 106 5.82 14.62 -12.10
CA PRO A 106 5.25 15.31 -13.25
C PRO A 106 4.97 14.35 -14.39
N GLY A 107 3.89 14.60 -15.13
CA GLY A 107 3.36 13.67 -16.14
C GLY A 107 4.37 13.28 -17.22
N TRP A 108 5.28 14.18 -17.61
CA TRP A 108 6.31 13.88 -18.60
C TRP A 108 7.26 12.75 -18.14
N LEU A 109 7.56 12.66 -16.85
CA LEU A 109 8.41 11.60 -16.30
C LEU A 109 7.66 10.26 -16.33
N LEU A 110 6.36 10.26 -16.02
CA LEU A 110 5.51 9.07 -16.09
C LEU A 110 5.38 8.57 -17.53
N TYR A 111 4.97 9.43 -18.47
CA TYR A 111 4.81 9.03 -19.88
C TYR A 111 6.14 8.70 -20.57
N GLY A 112 7.26 9.19 -20.04
CA GLY A 112 8.60 8.78 -20.47
C GLY A 112 8.90 7.29 -20.25
N LEU A 113 8.26 6.64 -19.28
CA LEU A 113 8.48 5.20 -19.01
C LEU A 113 8.04 4.27 -20.16
N PRO A 114 6.76 4.27 -20.61
CA PRO A 114 6.35 3.42 -21.72
C PRO A 114 7.10 3.76 -23.01
N LEU A 115 7.38 5.04 -23.26
CA LEU A 115 8.18 5.47 -24.42
C LEU A 115 9.61 4.94 -24.35
N GLY A 116 10.26 5.07 -23.19
CA GLY A 116 11.61 4.54 -22.95
C GLY A 116 11.66 3.01 -23.11
N ALA A 117 10.67 2.29 -22.58
CA ALA A 117 10.55 0.85 -22.77
C ALA A 117 10.41 0.48 -24.25
N PHE A 118 9.57 1.21 -25.00
CA PHE A 118 9.40 0.99 -26.44
C PHE A 118 10.68 1.27 -27.23
N VAL A 119 11.40 2.36 -26.91
CA VAL A 119 12.69 2.69 -27.52
C VAL A 119 13.72 1.59 -27.24
N CYS A 120 13.84 1.12 -26.00
CA CYS A 120 14.73 0.01 -25.65
C CYS A 120 14.41 -1.27 -26.45
N MET A 121 13.14 -1.53 -26.73
CA MET A 121 12.70 -2.68 -27.51
C MET A 121 12.98 -2.55 -29.02
N ARG A 122 13.00 -1.33 -29.55
CA ARG A 122 13.21 -1.04 -30.98
C ARG A 122 14.64 -0.67 -31.35
N TYR A 123 15.46 -0.32 -30.37
CA TYR A 123 16.84 0.10 -30.61
C TYR A 123 17.67 -1.06 -31.19
N GLY A 124 18.07 -0.92 -32.46
CA GLY A 124 18.78 -1.96 -33.22
C GLY A 124 20.17 -2.32 -32.69
N GLY A 125 20.74 -1.50 -31.79
CA GLY A 125 21.99 -1.80 -31.11
C GLY A 125 21.87 -2.94 -30.08
N LEU A 126 20.68 -3.21 -29.54
CA LEU A 126 20.44 -4.30 -28.58
C LEU A 126 20.06 -5.56 -29.35
N ARG A 127 21.09 -6.29 -29.78
CA ARG A 127 20.96 -7.48 -30.64
C ARG A 127 20.49 -8.69 -29.84
N THR A 128 20.95 -8.85 -28.60
CA THR A 128 20.62 -10.01 -27.78
C THR A 128 19.45 -9.74 -26.82
N ARG A 129 18.71 -10.78 -26.45
CA ARG A 129 17.62 -10.66 -25.46
C ARG A 129 18.15 -10.27 -24.09
N SER A 130 19.29 -10.85 -23.69
CA SER A 130 19.95 -10.54 -22.42
C SER A 130 20.33 -9.07 -22.30
N GLU A 131 20.85 -8.45 -23.38
CA GLU A 131 21.11 -7.01 -23.44
C GLU A 131 19.84 -6.19 -23.21
N ARG A 132 18.74 -6.55 -23.88
CA ARG A 132 17.44 -5.86 -23.70
C ARG A 132 16.93 -5.97 -22.28
N ILE A 133 16.99 -7.16 -21.68
CA ILE A 133 16.60 -7.39 -20.29
C ILE A 133 17.47 -6.55 -19.36
N ALA A 134 18.79 -6.53 -19.56
CA ALA A 134 19.71 -5.76 -18.74
C ALA A 134 19.40 -4.25 -18.82
N VAL A 135 19.20 -3.71 -20.01
CA VAL A 135 18.85 -2.29 -20.21
C VAL A 135 17.48 -1.96 -19.62
N LEU A 136 16.45 -2.80 -19.84
CA LEU A 136 15.12 -2.59 -19.26
C LEU A 136 15.15 -2.66 -17.72
N THR A 137 15.92 -3.59 -17.16
CA THR A 137 16.11 -3.71 -15.70
C THR A 137 16.83 -2.49 -15.14
N PHE A 138 17.89 -2.05 -15.80
CA PHE A 138 18.61 -0.83 -15.43
C PHE A 138 17.68 0.40 -15.49
N PHE A 139 16.92 0.54 -16.58
CA PHE A 139 15.97 1.64 -16.76
C PHE A 139 14.88 1.63 -15.68
N LEU A 140 14.33 0.46 -15.35
CA LEU A 140 13.39 0.30 -14.24
C LEU A 140 14.03 0.69 -12.90
N GLY A 141 15.25 0.23 -12.62
CA GLY A 141 15.97 0.56 -11.39
C GLY A 141 16.23 2.06 -11.24
N VAL A 142 16.71 2.72 -12.29
CA VAL A 142 16.92 4.18 -12.31
C VAL A 142 15.60 4.92 -12.12
N SER A 143 14.51 4.46 -12.75
CA SER A 143 13.18 5.07 -12.59
C SER A 143 12.67 4.95 -11.17
N LEU A 144 12.76 3.76 -10.56
CA LEU A 144 12.37 3.52 -9.17
C LEU A 144 13.19 4.39 -8.19
N MET A 145 14.50 4.46 -8.39
CA MET A 145 15.38 5.32 -7.59
C MET A 145 15.00 6.80 -7.76
N GLY A 146 14.72 7.24 -8.98
CA GLY A 146 14.25 8.60 -9.27
C GLY A 146 12.93 8.93 -8.59
N PHE A 147 11.97 8.00 -8.58
CA PHE A 147 10.69 8.19 -7.88
C PHE A 147 10.83 8.24 -6.36
N GLU A 148 11.71 7.42 -5.78
CA GLU A 148 12.01 7.47 -4.35
C GLU A 148 12.67 8.81 -3.96
N LEU A 149 13.63 9.29 -4.76
CA LEU A 149 14.27 10.59 -4.55
C LEU A 149 13.26 11.74 -4.69
N TYR A 150 12.41 11.68 -5.71
CA TYR A 150 11.34 12.66 -5.91
C TYR A 150 10.35 12.65 -4.73
N SER A 151 9.95 11.48 -4.24
CA SER A 151 9.07 11.35 -3.08
C SER A 151 9.71 11.91 -1.81
N ARG A 152 11.02 11.71 -1.59
CA ARG A 152 11.77 12.36 -0.51
C ARG A 152 11.80 13.87 -0.65
N TYR A 153 12.08 14.38 -1.85
CA TYR A 153 12.08 15.81 -2.12
C TYR A 153 10.69 16.43 -1.87
N GLN A 154 9.62 15.78 -2.33
CA GLN A 154 8.26 16.25 -2.11
C GLN A 154 7.86 16.24 -0.63
N ARG A 155 8.33 15.27 0.15
CA ARG A 155 8.15 15.26 1.62
C ARG A 155 8.79 16.47 2.29
N LEU A 156 9.95 16.92 1.82
CA LEU A 156 10.62 18.11 2.35
C LEU A 156 9.92 19.41 1.94
N MET A 157 9.36 19.46 0.72
CA MET A 157 8.71 20.67 0.19
C MET A 157 7.23 20.81 0.56
N SER A 158 6.55 19.71 0.92
CA SER A 158 5.14 19.71 1.32
C SER A 158 4.97 20.20 2.76
N VAL A 159 5.33 21.46 3.00
CA VAL A 159 5.24 22.12 4.30
C VAL A 159 3.78 22.42 4.70
N ASP A 160 2.85 22.44 3.75
CA ASP A 160 1.49 22.93 4.01
C ASP A 160 0.48 21.83 4.33
N SER A 161 -0.30 22.09 5.38
CA SER A 161 -1.43 21.26 5.81
C SER A 161 -2.37 20.99 4.64
N VAL A 162 -2.55 19.73 4.28
CA VAL A 162 -3.50 19.37 3.21
C VAL A 162 -4.89 19.28 3.80
N VAL A 163 -5.69 20.32 3.57
CA VAL A 163 -7.09 20.36 3.99
C VAL A 163 -7.96 19.64 2.97
N LEU A 164 -8.41 18.44 3.33
CA LEU A 164 -9.39 17.68 2.56
C LEU A 164 -10.80 18.10 3.01
N SER A 165 -11.54 18.80 2.13
CA SER A 165 -12.92 19.35 2.29
C SER A 165 -12.96 20.87 2.54
N PRO A 166 -13.97 21.62 2.04
CA PRO A 166 -14.12 23.08 2.25
C PRO A 166 -14.30 23.52 3.73
N SER A 167 -14.19 22.59 4.68
CA SER A 167 -14.11 22.88 6.11
C SER A 167 -13.08 21.89 6.69
N PRO A 168 -12.07 22.33 7.46
CA PRO A 168 -10.90 21.52 7.80
C PRO A 168 -11.25 20.41 8.80
N LEU A 169 -11.72 19.29 8.26
CA LEU A 169 -12.10 18.13 9.05
C LEU A 169 -10.99 17.10 9.17
N LEU A 170 -10.06 17.07 8.21
CA LEU A 170 -8.88 16.23 8.27
C LEU A 170 -7.67 17.13 8.03
N ASP A 171 -6.83 17.25 9.03
CA ASP A 171 -5.64 18.08 8.99
C ASP A 171 -4.41 17.16 9.00
N VAL A 172 -3.62 17.26 7.95
CA VAL A 172 -2.45 16.40 7.73
C VAL A 172 -1.22 17.27 7.80
N ARG A 173 -0.35 17.02 8.78
CA ARG A 173 0.84 17.82 9.04
C ARG A 173 2.08 16.95 9.19
N TRP A 174 3.22 17.51 8.87
CA TRP A 174 4.50 16.94 9.28
C TRP A 174 4.89 17.51 10.64
N ASN A 175 5.40 16.65 11.51
CA ASN A 175 6.05 17.11 12.73
C ASN A 175 7.54 17.45 12.47
N ASP A 176 8.22 17.99 13.48
CA ASP A 176 9.65 18.34 13.42
C ASP A 176 10.59 17.15 13.16
N SER A 177 10.09 15.92 13.16
CA SER A 177 10.83 14.71 12.76
C SER A 177 10.61 14.29 11.30
N ALA A 178 9.91 15.11 10.50
CA ALA A 178 9.39 14.68 9.20
C ALA A 178 8.55 13.40 9.32
N ARG A 179 7.79 13.27 10.42
CA ARG A 179 6.78 12.21 10.57
C ARG A 179 5.39 12.79 10.42
N LEU A 180 4.55 12.01 9.78
CA LEU A 180 3.21 12.41 9.38
C LEU A 180 2.23 12.27 10.54
N VAL A 181 1.52 13.36 10.86
CA VAL A 181 0.50 13.45 11.89
C VAL A 181 -0.84 13.80 11.24
N VAL A 182 -1.88 13.07 11.62
CA VAL A 182 -3.20 13.13 11.00
C VAL A 182 -4.21 13.46 12.07
N VAL A 183 -4.92 14.56 11.94
CA VAL A 183 -5.87 15.04 12.95
C VAL A 183 -7.28 14.97 12.37
N ASP A 184 -8.08 14.04 12.90
CA ASP A 184 -9.50 13.91 12.60
C ASP A 184 -10.31 14.90 13.44
N ASN A 185 -10.67 16.02 12.81
CA ASN A 185 -11.58 17.06 13.32
C ASN A 185 -13.08 16.72 13.11
N GLY A 186 -13.39 15.43 12.92
CA GLY A 186 -14.73 14.92 12.64
C GLY A 186 -14.99 14.65 11.15
N PHE A 187 -13.95 14.43 10.37
CA PHE A 187 -14.01 14.03 8.96
C PHE A 187 -14.83 12.76 8.79
N PHE A 188 -14.46 11.69 9.50
CA PHE A 188 -15.12 10.39 9.35
C PHE A 188 -16.58 10.39 9.80
N SER A 189 -16.97 11.34 10.66
CA SER A 189 -18.35 11.45 11.11
C SER A 189 -19.32 11.90 10.01
N LYS A 190 -18.82 12.60 8.97
CA LYS A 190 -19.64 13.12 7.87
C LYS A 190 -19.98 12.07 6.81
N TYR A 191 -19.19 11.00 6.70
CA TYR A 191 -19.38 10.00 5.65
C TYR A 191 -20.27 8.84 6.11
N GLY A 192 -21.08 8.32 5.19
CA GLY A 192 -21.94 7.17 5.43
C GLY A 192 -21.14 5.88 5.61
N SER A 193 -20.09 5.68 4.80
CA SER A 193 -19.11 4.60 4.94
C SER A 193 -17.70 5.19 5.00
N PRO A 194 -17.17 5.42 6.21
CA PRO A 194 -15.79 5.87 6.38
C PRO A 194 -14.76 4.92 5.75
N GLU A 195 -15.04 3.61 5.69
CA GLU A 195 -14.14 2.61 5.14
C GLU A 195 -13.88 2.82 3.64
N ASN A 196 -14.94 3.05 2.86
CA ASN A 196 -14.84 3.28 1.42
C ASN A 196 -14.06 4.56 1.14
N VAL A 197 -14.30 5.62 1.92
CA VAL A 197 -13.60 6.90 1.79
C VAL A 197 -12.11 6.70 2.09
N VAL A 198 -11.78 5.96 3.15
CA VAL A 198 -10.37 5.65 3.46
C VAL A 198 -9.70 4.88 2.33
N ALA A 199 -10.35 3.83 1.84
CA ALA A 199 -9.77 2.91 0.87
C ALA A 199 -9.63 3.50 -0.54
N TYR A 200 -10.67 4.21 -1.02
CA TYR A 200 -10.77 4.61 -2.43
C TYR A 200 -10.53 6.09 -2.67
N GLU A 201 -10.66 6.95 -1.67
CA GLU A 201 -10.42 8.39 -1.82
C GLU A 201 -9.14 8.80 -1.09
N LEU A 202 -9.09 8.57 0.22
CA LEU A 202 -8.05 9.08 1.09
C LEU A 202 -6.69 8.43 0.79
N LYS A 203 -6.61 7.10 0.75
CA LYS A 203 -5.34 6.39 0.49
C LYS A 203 -4.74 6.73 -0.88
N PRO A 204 -5.48 6.64 -1.99
CA PRO A 204 -4.97 7.06 -3.30
C PRO A 204 -4.52 8.52 -3.33
N PHE A 205 -5.31 9.44 -2.75
CA PHE A 205 -4.95 10.84 -2.65
C PHE A 205 -3.66 11.05 -1.85
N TRP A 206 -3.52 10.34 -0.73
CA TRP A 206 -2.37 10.41 0.17
C TRP A 206 -1.09 9.98 -0.54
N ILE A 207 -1.12 8.81 -1.16
CA ILE A 207 0.03 8.23 -1.84
C ILE A 207 0.46 9.18 -2.98
N LYS A 208 -0.47 9.66 -3.80
CA LYS A 208 -0.14 10.62 -4.88
C LYS A 208 0.52 11.89 -4.37
N ARG A 209 0.04 12.44 -3.26
CA ARG A 209 0.47 13.77 -2.81
C ARG A 209 1.70 13.74 -1.90
N ILE A 210 1.86 12.68 -1.12
CA ILE A 210 2.83 12.61 -0.02
C ILE A 210 3.85 11.49 -0.27
N GLY A 211 3.49 10.45 -1.04
CA GLY A 211 4.38 9.33 -1.36
C GLY A 211 4.66 8.41 -0.18
N THR A 212 3.75 8.32 0.79
CA THR A 212 3.84 7.39 1.92
C THR A 212 2.45 7.09 2.47
N ALA A 213 2.25 5.85 2.91
CA ALA A 213 1.13 5.37 3.70
C ALA A 213 1.55 5.04 5.15
N HIS A 214 2.73 5.48 5.57
CA HIS A 214 3.16 5.45 6.96
C HIS A 214 2.73 6.73 7.67
N ILE A 215 1.88 6.58 8.69
CA ILE A 215 1.35 7.64 9.54
C ILE A 215 1.91 7.43 10.94
N ALA A 216 2.67 8.37 11.47
CA ALA A 216 3.20 8.21 12.81
C ALA A 216 2.11 8.36 13.88
N THR A 217 1.25 9.36 13.74
CA THR A 217 0.23 9.61 14.77
C THR A 217 -1.10 9.98 14.14
N VAL A 218 -2.16 9.31 14.58
CA VAL A 218 -3.56 9.66 14.27
C VAL A 218 -4.19 10.24 15.52
N VAL A 219 -4.59 11.51 15.46
CA VAL A 219 -5.24 12.23 16.54
C VAL A 219 -6.74 12.31 16.25
N MET A 220 -7.53 11.71 17.13
CA MET A 220 -8.98 11.88 17.12
C MET A 220 -9.34 13.08 17.99
N THR A 221 -10.14 14.02 17.48
CA THR A 221 -10.69 15.10 18.33
C THR A 221 -12.12 14.83 18.78
N LYS A 222 -12.85 14.04 17.99
CA LYS A 222 -14.24 13.63 18.27
C LYS A 222 -14.29 12.12 18.40
N VAL A 223 -15.01 11.66 19.42
CA VAL A 223 -15.29 10.24 19.60
C VAL A 223 -16.73 9.95 19.21
N GLY A 224 -16.93 8.81 18.56
CA GLY A 224 -18.24 8.41 18.05
C GLY A 224 -18.10 7.19 17.16
N GLN A 225 -19.21 6.49 16.92
CA GLN A 225 -19.20 5.23 16.15
C GLN A 225 -18.47 5.38 14.81
N ARG A 226 -18.82 6.40 14.02
CA ARG A 226 -18.23 6.64 12.70
C ARG A 226 -16.74 7.04 12.78
N ALA A 227 -16.35 7.79 13.79
CA ALA A 227 -14.95 8.15 14.01
C ALA A 227 -14.11 6.90 14.32
N PHE A 228 -14.59 6.01 15.20
CA PHE A 228 -13.92 4.75 15.49
C PHE A 228 -13.82 3.84 14.25
N VAL A 229 -14.89 3.75 13.47
CA VAL A 229 -14.90 2.99 12.22
C VAL A 229 -13.92 3.55 11.20
N GLY A 230 -13.87 4.87 11.02
CA GLY A 230 -12.95 5.52 10.10
C GLY A 230 -11.49 5.36 10.50
N VAL A 231 -11.17 5.59 11.78
CA VAL A 231 -9.81 5.37 12.30
C VAL A 231 -9.41 3.92 12.23
N ARG A 232 -10.33 2.98 12.50
CA ARG A 232 -10.07 1.54 12.30
C ARG A 232 -9.71 1.25 10.84
N ALA A 233 -10.49 1.75 9.89
CA ALA A 233 -10.21 1.56 8.46
C ALA A 233 -8.86 2.17 8.06
N LEU A 234 -8.51 3.32 8.63
CA LEU A 234 -7.22 3.98 8.42
C LEU A 234 -6.08 3.11 8.98
N CYS A 235 -6.16 2.63 10.23
CA CYS A 235 -5.19 1.69 10.80
C CYS A 235 -5.11 0.36 10.04
N SER A 236 -6.20 -0.09 9.40
CA SER A 236 -6.18 -1.27 8.54
C SER A 236 -5.46 -1.02 7.22
N SER A 237 -5.61 0.17 6.63
CA SER A 237 -5.15 0.49 5.27
C SER A 237 -3.75 1.13 5.21
N PHE A 238 -3.31 1.73 6.32
CA PHE A 238 -2.05 2.44 6.49
C PHE A 238 -1.19 1.76 7.57
N LEU A 239 0.11 2.04 7.56
CA LEU A 239 1.00 1.70 8.67
C LEU A 239 0.89 2.84 9.69
N VAL A 240 0.33 2.56 10.88
CA VAL A 240 0.09 3.59 11.91
C VAL A 240 0.87 3.23 13.18
N ASP A 241 1.67 4.14 13.73
CA ASP A 241 2.43 3.85 14.96
C ASP A 241 1.59 4.11 16.23
N GLU A 242 0.86 5.22 16.26
CA GLU A 242 0.11 5.68 17.42
C GLU A 242 -1.26 6.25 17.05
N VAL A 243 -2.26 5.95 17.90
CA VAL A 243 -3.57 6.63 17.90
C VAL A 243 -3.73 7.37 19.22
N VAL A 244 -3.96 8.68 19.13
CA VAL A 244 -4.26 9.56 20.26
C VAL A 244 -5.75 9.90 20.23
N MET A 245 -6.45 9.69 21.34
CA MET A 245 -7.87 10.06 21.47
C MET A 245 -8.15 10.74 22.81
N PRO A 246 -9.20 11.58 22.91
CA PRO A 246 -9.53 12.22 24.17
C PRO A 246 -10.15 11.21 25.13
N PHE A 247 -10.00 11.45 26.44
CA PHE A 247 -10.91 10.85 27.41
C PHE A 247 -12.34 11.29 27.09
N PHE A 248 -13.28 10.35 27.15
CA PHE A 248 -14.68 10.62 26.96
C PHE A 248 -15.46 10.13 28.17
N ASN A 249 -16.19 11.05 28.79
CA ASN A 249 -16.97 10.79 30.01
C ASN A 249 -18.46 10.58 29.70
N HIS A 250 -18.89 10.77 28.45
CA HIS A 250 -20.27 10.54 28.04
C HIS A 250 -20.52 9.05 27.77
N THR A 251 -21.76 8.62 27.98
CA THR A 251 -22.21 7.27 27.67
C THR A 251 -22.25 7.07 26.15
N LEU A 252 -21.35 6.23 25.63
CA LEU A 252 -21.40 5.82 24.24
C LEU A 252 -22.60 4.90 23.98
N SER A 253 -23.18 4.98 22.77
CA SER A 253 -24.18 4.01 22.33
C SER A 253 -23.59 2.60 22.25
N LYS A 254 -24.45 1.57 22.30
CA LYS A 254 -24.02 0.17 22.18
C LYS A 254 -23.23 -0.09 20.88
N SER A 255 -23.62 0.54 19.79
CA SER A 255 -22.92 0.44 18.50
C SER A 255 -21.56 1.14 18.51
N ALA A 256 -21.44 2.30 19.16
CA ALA A 256 -20.18 3.01 19.34
C ALA A 256 -19.21 2.22 20.23
N TRP A 257 -19.69 1.56 21.28
CA TRP A 257 -18.88 0.65 22.10
C TRP A 257 -18.32 -0.51 21.29
N ARG A 258 -19.15 -1.18 20.48
CA ARG A 258 -18.68 -2.24 19.58
C ARG A 258 -17.59 -1.74 18.64
N ALA A 259 -17.81 -0.62 17.97
CA ALA A 259 -16.82 -0.02 17.07
C ALA A 259 -15.51 0.35 17.78
N PHE A 260 -15.59 0.83 19.03
CA PHE A 260 -14.41 1.11 19.84
C PHE A 260 -13.62 -0.16 20.20
N PHE A 261 -14.29 -1.24 20.57
CA PHE A 261 -13.62 -2.52 20.86
C PHE A 261 -13.04 -3.17 19.60
N ASP A 262 -13.72 -3.05 18.46
CA ASP A 262 -13.20 -3.49 17.17
C ASP A 262 -11.92 -2.71 16.80
N LEU A 263 -11.93 -1.38 16.99
CA LEU A 263 -10.74 -0.56 16.83
C LEU A 263 -9.62 -1.05 17.76
N LYS A 264 -9.89 -1.23 19.06
CA LYS A 264 -8.89 -1.73 20.01
C LYS A 264 -8.29 -3.07 19.60
N ARG A 265 -9.08 -4.00 19.06
CA ARG A 265 -8.59 -5.29 18.56
C ARG A 265 -7.61 -5.06 17.41
N VAL A 266 -7.97 -4.26 16.42
CA VAL A 266 -7.07 -3.93 15.29
C VAL A 266 -5.78 -3.25 15.77
N LEU A 267 -5.87 -2.33 16.74
CA LEU A 267 -4.68 -1.70 17.32
C LEU A 267 -3.77 -2.71 18.02
N ALA A 268 -4.34 -3.64 18.78
CA ALA A 268 -3.58 -4.70 19.44
C ALA A 268 -2.93 -5.67 18.43
N ASP A 269 -3.68 -6.13 17.44
CA ASP A 269 -3.21 -7.06 16.39
C ASP A 269 -2.07 -6.47 15.56
N LYS A 270 -2.05 -5.14 15.36
CA LYS A 270 -1.02 -4.41 14.62
C LYS A 270 0.04 -3.75 15.51
N HIS A 271 0.03 -4.00 16.82
CA HIS A 271 0.95 -3.37 17.79
C HIS A 271 0.96 -1.82 17.76
N ILE A 272 -0.20 -1.21 17.51
CA ILE A 272 -0.38 0.25 17.46
C ILE A 272 -0.65 0.78 18.86
N THR A 273 0.11 1.81 19.28
CA THR A 273 -0.04 2.39 20.61
C THR A 273 -1.33 3.21 20.71
N LEU A 274 -2.12 2.99 21.75
CA LEU A 274 -3.32 3.78 22.03
C LEU A 274 -3.05 4.71 23.23
N THR A 275 -2.97 6.02 22.96
CA THR A 275 -2.79 7.05 23.99
C THR A 275 -4.09 7.81 24.22
N ARG A 276 -4.47 7.95 25.50
CA ARG A 276 -5.62 8.75 25.90
C ARG A 276 -5.18 10.03 26.57
N VAL A 277 -5.72 11.17 26.14
CA VAL A 277 -5.35 12.48 26.67
C VAL A 277 -6.58 13.28 27.10
N PRO A 278 -6.47 14.28 27.99
CA PRO A 278 -7.55 15.23 28.25
C PRO A 278 -7.96 15.96 26.97
N LEU A 279 -9.26 16.26 26.80
CA LEU A 279 -9.78 16.92 25.59
C LEU A 279 -9.07 18.25 25.28
N SER A 280 -8.69 19.00 26.32
CA SER A 280 -7.91 20.25 26.18
C SER A 280 -6.53 20.04 25.55
N GLN A 281 -5.96 18.85 25.67
CA GLN A 281 -4.67 18.48 25.09
C GLN A 281 -4.80 17.79 23.73
N CYS A 282 -6.02 17.54 23.26
CA CYS A 282 -6.28 16.87 21.98
C CYS A 282 -6.21 17.82 20.78
N SER A 283 -5.99 19.12 21.00
CA SER A 283 -5.76 20.05 19.88
C SER A 283 -4.40 19.76 19.23
N ALA A 284 -4.35 19.75 17.90
CA ALA A 284 -3.16 19.46 17.11
C ALA A 284 -1.93 20.28 17.55
N ALA A 285 -2.16 21.54 17.92
CA ALA A 285 -1.12 22.45 18.40
C ALA A 285 -0.44 21.96 19.70
N VAL A 286 -1.20 21.38 20.63
CA VAL A 286 -0.68 20.90 21.92
C VAL A 286 0.08 19.58 21.78
N LEU A 287 -0.36 18.70 20.88
CA LEU A 287 0.34 17.43 20.64
C LEU A 287 1.65 17.62 19.87
N LEU A 288 1.70 18.58 18.94
CA LEU A 288 2.94 18.95 18.26
C LEU A 288 3.94 19.58 19.24
N ALA A 289 3.49 20.47 20.13
CA ALA A 289 4.35 21.07 21.16
C ALA A 289 4.90 20.06 22.19
N LYS A 290 4.11 19.04 22.58
CA LYS A 290 4.58 18.01 23.51
C LYS A 290 5.66 17.09 22.93
N HIS A 291 5.67 16.88 21.61
CA HIS A 291 6.68 16.04 20.98
C HIS A 291 8.02 16.76 20.75
N SER A 292 8.02 18.09 20.64
CA SER A 292 9.26 18.88 20.60
C SER A 292 9.92 18.94 21.99
N GLU A 293 9.15 19.10 23.07
CA GLU A 293 9.68 19.11 24.44
C GLU A 293 10.36 17.80 24.86
N LYS A 294 9.77 16.63 24.53
CA LYS A 294 10.39 15.33 24.85
C LYS A 294 11.74 15.09 24.15
N ARG A 295 12.07 15.83 23.08
CA ARG A 295 13.40 15.77 22.44
C ARG A 295 14.41 16.71 23.07
N CYS A 296 13.99 17.88 23.56
CA CYS A 296 14.91 18.77 24.27
C CYS A 296 15.53 18.06 25.49
N TYR A 297 14.76 17.28 26.25
CA TYR A 297 15.31 16.56 27.40
C TYR A 297 16.26 15.41 27.02
N LYS A 298 16.04 14.74 25.88
CA LYS A 298 16.92 13.64 25.44
C LYS A 298 18.30 14.09 24.94
N TYR A 299 18.46 15.34 24.54
CA TYR A 299 19.76 15.89 24.15
C TYR A 299 20.59 16.42 25.32
N PHE A 300 19.96 16.72 26.46
CA PHE A 300 20.66 17.19 27.65
C PHE A 300 21.23 16.06 28.52
N ASP A 301 20.66 14.85 28.47
CA ASP A 301 21.15 13.72 29.27
C ASP A 301 22.35 12.96 28.67
N THR A 302 22.78 13.26 27.44
CA THR A 302 23.97 12.66 26.81
C THR A 302 25.23 13.54 26.87
N ALA A 303 25.18 14.70 27.53
CA ALA A 303 26.32 15.60 27.69
C ALA A 303 26.94 15.59 29.10
N ALA A 304 26.47 14.71 29.99
CA ALA A 304 27.01 14.49 31.33
C ALA A 304 27.45 13.04 31.50
N GLY A 305 28.59 12.70 30.90
CA GLY A 305 29.26 11.41 31.00
C GLY A 305 30.69 11.50 30.50
#